data_AF-Q4UJG8-F1
#
_entry.id   AF-Q4UJG8-F1
#
_cell.length_a   1.000
_cell.length_b   1.000
_cell.length_c   1.000
_cell.angle_alpha   90.00
_cell.angle_beta   90.00
_cell.angle_gamma   90.00
#
_symmetry.space_group_name_H-M   'P 1'
#
loop_
_entity.id
_entity.type
_entity.pdbx_description
1 polymer ?
#
loop_
_entity_poly.entity_id
_entity_poly.type
_entity_poly.pdbx_seq_one_letter_code
_entity_poly.pdbx_strand_id
1 'polypeptide(L)'
;MHTHSHIQRSKGQNAVAKAAYISASKLVYKTTCHETGEEISITFDFTQKQGVIYSKIFVPEGFEDAAWLQDREQLWNGAEAREKERILGLHQK
;
A
#
# COMPACT_ATOMS: atom_id res chain seq x y z
N MET A 1 -18.93 -14.20 6.94
CA MET A 1 -18.89 -13.80 5.52
C MET A 1 -17.78 -12.78 5.35
N HIS A 2 -16.67 -13.11 4.68
CA HIS A 2 -15.61 -12.14 4.39
C HIS A 2 -16.08 -11.30 3.19
N THR A 3 -16.42 -10.03 3.42
CA THR A 3 -16.72 -9.11 2.32
C THR A 3 -15.39 -8.72 1.66
N HIS A 4 -15.25 -8.98 0.37
CA HIS A 4 -14.12 -8.44 -0.40
C HIS A 4 -14.28 -6.92 -0.48
N SER A 5 -13.55 -6.22 0.38
CA SER A 5 -13.55 -4.77 0.42
C SER A 5 -12.55 -4.26 -0.63
N HIS A 6 -13.06 -3.57 -1.64
CA HIS A 6 -12.23 -2.83 -2.58
C HIS A 6 -11.58 -1.65 -1.86
N ILE A 7 -10.33 -1.34 -2.21
CA ILE A 7 -9.61 -0.17 -1.73
C ILE A 7 -9.81 0.93 -2.77
N GLN A 8 -10.41 2.05 -2.36
CA GLN A 8 -10.72 3.20 -3.21
C GLN A 8 -10.16 4.48 -2.59
N ARG A 9 -9.17 5.10 -3.24
CA ARG A 9 -8.58 6.37 -2.79
C ARG A 9 -9.60 7.50 -2.70
N SER A 10 -10.57 7.55 -3.61
CA SER A 10 -11.65 8.55 -3.58
C SER A 10 -12.50 8.50 -2.31
N LYS A 11 -12.46 7.39 -1.56
CA LYS A 11 -13.11 7.21 -0.26
C LYS A 11 -12.13 7.37 0.92
N GLY A 12 -10.95 7.94 0.68
CA GLY A 12 -9.90 8.12 1.69
C GLY A 12 -9.19 6.82 2.09
N GLN A 13 -9.35 5.74 1.32
CA GLN A 13 -8.69 4.47 1.61
C GLN A 13 -7.28 4.43 1.03
N ASN A 14 -6.39 3.72 1.72
CA ASN A 14 -4.97 3.61 1.38
C ASN A 14 -4.54 2.14 1.50
N ALA A 15 -3.87 1.63 0.47
CA ALA A 15 -3.42 0.25 0.39
C ALA A 15 -2.33 -0.07 1.43
N VAL A 16 -1.37 0.83 1.67
CA VAL A 16 -0.35 0.68 2.71
C VAL A 16 -0.98 0.58 4.10
N ALA A 17 -1.96 1.45 4.40
CA ALA A 17 -2.68 1.41 5.68
C ALA A 17 -3.46 0.10 5.86
N LYS A 18 -4.17 -0.33 4.80
CA LYS A 18 -4.91 -1.60 4.82
C LYS A 18 -3.97 -2.79 4.96
N ALA A 19 -2.84 -2.78 4.27
CA ALA A 19 -1.82 -3.81 4.33
C ALA A 19 -1.24 -3.95 5.74
N ALA A 20 -0.89 -2.83 6.38
CA ALA A 20 -0.41 -2.79 7.76
C ALA A 20 -1.45 -3.39 8.72
N TYR A 21 -2.72 -3.04 8.55
CA TYR A 21 -3.82 -3.55 9.37
C TYR A 21 -4.03 -5.06 9.20
N ILE A 22 -4.10 -5.58 7.98
CA ILE A 22 -4.36 -7.01 7.75
C ILE A 22 -3.18 -7.90 8.14
N SER A 23 -1.95 -7.38 8.11
CA SER A 23 -0.75 -8.12 8.50
C SER A 23 -0.32 -7.88 9.94
N ALA A 24 -1.05 -7.07 10.71
CA ALA A 24 -0.67 -6.64 12.06
C ALA A 24 0.78 -6.14 12.12
N SER A 25 1.15 -5.28 11.16
CA SER A 25 2.53 -4.79 11.01
C SER A 25 2.58 -3.27 11.12
N LYS A 26 3.80 -2.75 11.25
CA LYS A 26 4.10 -1.33 11.10
C LYS A 26 4.62 -1.06 9.69
N LEU A 27 3.98 -0.16 8.95
CA LEU A 27 4.41 0.25 7.59
C LEU A 27 4.39 1.77 7.46
N VAL A 28 5.30 2.30 6.64
CA VAL A 28 5.38 3.72 6.29
C VAL A 28 4.85 3.94 4.88
N TYR A 29 3.83 4.78 4.76
CA TYR A 29 3.36 5.30 3.49
C TYR A 29 4.15 6.56 3.12
N LYS A 30 4.73 6.59 1.93
CA LYS A 30 5.49 7.71 1.39
C LYS A 30 4.74 8.31 0.21
N THR A 31 4.52 9.61 0.22
CA THR A 31 3.89 10.33 -0.89
C THR A 31 4.42 11.75 -0.98
N THR A 32 4.44 12.30 -2.18
CA THR A 32 4.72 13.71 -2.40
C THR A 32 3.45 14.54 -2.27
N CYS A 33 3.50 15.67 -1.56
CA CYS A 33 2.48 16.70 -1.60
C CYS A 33 2.35 17.25 -3.03
N HIS A 34 1.14 17.32 -3.57
CA HIS A 34 0.96 17.84 -4.92
C HIS A 34 1.18 19.37 -4.98
N GLU A 35 0.84 20.09 -3.92
CA GLU A 35 0.91 21.54 -3.88
C GLU A 35 2.32 22.05 -3.59
N THR A 36 3.02 21.42 -2.63
CA THR A 36 4.34 21.87 -2.16
C THR A 36 5.51 21.08 -2.74
N GLY A 37 5.25 19.92 -3.34
CA GLY A 37 6.31 19.02 -3.83
C GLY A 37 7.11 18.33 -2.72
N GLU A 38 6.74 18.52 -1.46
CA GLU A 38 7.46 17.95 -0.32
C GLU A 38 7.14 16.47 -0.14
N GLU A 39 8.14 15.69 0.29
CA GLU A 39 7.94 14.29 0.66
C GLU A 39 7.28 14.19 2.04
N ILE A 40 6.12 13.53 2.08
CA ILE A 40 5.35 13.25 3.29
C ILE A 40 5.46 11.75 3.58
N SER A 41 5.75 11.43 4.85
CA SER A 41 5.75 10.06 5.35
C SER A 41 4.71 9.90 6.46
N ILE A 42 3.83 8.89 6.35
CA ILE A 42 2.79 8.58 7.32
C ILE A 42 3.02 7.15 7.83
N THR A 43 3.17 6.98 9.14
CA THR A 43 3.39 5.67 9.75
C THR A 43 2.07 5.07 10.23
N PHE A 44 1.79 3.83 9.82
CA PHE A 44 0.68 3.03 10.31
C PHE A 44 1.22 1.90 11.17
N ASP A 45 1.01 1.96 12.48
CA ASP A 45 1.49 0.94 13.43
C ASP A 45 0.33 0.10 13.97
N PHE A 46 0.20 -1.12 13.44
CA PHE A 46 -0.80 -2.10 13.89
C PHE A 46 -0.15 -3.32 14.56
N THR A 47 1.07 -3.19 15.08
CA THR A 47 1.81 -4.29 15.73
C THR A 47 1.10 -4.86 16.96
N GLN A 48 0.25 -4.06 17.61
CA GLN A 48 -0.55 -4.49 18.77
C GLN A 48 -1.82 -5.27 18.38
N LYS A 49 -2.12 -5.40 17.08
CA LYS A 49 -3.33 -6.10 16.63
C LYS A 49 -3.22 -7.59 16.87
N GLN A 50 -4.17 -8.13 17.63
CA GLN A 50 -4.29 -9.57 17.87
C GLN A 50 -5.10 -10.28 16.78
N GLY A 51 -4.95 -11.61 16.73
CA GLY A 51 -5.69 -12.49 15.82
C GLY A 51 -5.05 -12.72 14.46
N VAL A 52 -3.89 -12.12 14.18
CA VAL A 52 -3.09 -12.42 12.97
C VAL A 52 -2.00 -13.42 13.35
N ILE A 53 -2.21 -14.69 13.02
CA ILE A 53 -1.25 -15.77 13.29
C ILE A 53 -0.19 -15.84 12.19
N TYR A 54 -0.58 -15.54 10.95
CA TYR A 54 0.28 -15.64 9.78
C TYR A 54 -0.11 -14.62 8.72
N SER A 55 0.89 -14.05 8.05
CA SER A 55 0.69 -13.22 6.85
C SER A 55 1.88 -13.40 5.91
N LYS A 56 1.62 -13.53 4.61
CA LYS A 56 2.66 -13.66 3.57
C LYS A 56 2.19 -13.03 2.26
N ILE A 57 3.13 -12.49 1.50
CA ILE A 57 2.92 -12.10 0.12
C ILE A 57 3.32 -13.29 -0.76
N PHE A 58 2.41 -13.69 -1.65
CA PHE A 58 2.69 -14.71 -2.64
C PHE A 58 3.03 -14.00 -3.95
N VAL A 59 4.23 -14.25 -4.45
CA VAL A 59 4.73 -13.69 -5.71
C VAL A 59 4.54 -14.77 -6.80
N PRO A 60 4.00 -14.41 -7.98
CA PRO A 60 3.89 -15.34 -9.10
C PRO A 60 5.25 -15.87 -9.56
N GLU A 61 5.23 -17.04 -10.18
CA GLU A 61 6.41 -17.61 -10.85
C GLU A 61 6.93 -16.67 -11.96
N GLY A 62 8.26 -16.61 -12.13
CA GLY A 62 8.91 -15.72 -13.10
C GLY A 62 9.15 -14.29 -12.61
N PHE A 63 8.80 -13.99 -11.35
CA PHE A 63 9.11 -12.73 -10.68
C PHE A 63 9.98 -12.93 -9.43
N GLU A 64 10.67 -14.08 -9.30
CA GLU A 64 11.50 -14.37 -8.12
C GLU A 64 12.66 -13.37 -7.93
N ASP A 65 13.22 -12.85 -9.02
CA ASP A 65 14.31 -11.87 -9.00
C ASP A 65 13.88 -10.50 -8.44
N ALA A 66 12.56 -10.24 -8.39
CA ALA A 66 11.99 -9.00 -7.87
C ALA A 66 11.78 -9.09 -6.35
N ALA A 67 12.87 -9.13 -5.59
CA ALA A 67 12.84 -9.23 -4.12
C ALA A 67 11.96 -8.17 -3.43
N TRP A 68 11.82 -6.99 -4.04
CA TRP A 68 10.96 -5.91 -3.55
C TRP A 68 9.46 -6.28 -3.48
N LEU A 69 9.01 -7.27 -4.26
CA LEU A 69 7.62 -7.76 -4.20
C LEU A 69 7.32 -8.49 -2.89
N GLN A 70 8.32 -9.03 -2.21
CA GLN A 70 8.16 -9.67 -0.89
C GLN A 70 8.15 -8.66 0.26
N ASP A 71 8.65 -7.45 0.02
CA ASP A 71 8.62 -6.35 0.98
C ASP A 71 7.26 -5.64 0.90
N ARG A 72 6.48 -5.75 1.96
CA ARG A 72 5.12 -5.19 2.03
C ARG A 72 5.11 -3.67 1.93
N GLU A 73 6.11 -3.00 2.50
CA GLU A 73 6.18 -1.54 2.42
C GLU A 73 6.48 -1.10 0.99
N GLN A 74 7.49 -1.71 0.35
CA GLN A 74 7.86 -1.38 -1.03
C GLN A 74 6.72 -1.71 -2.01
N LEU A 75 6.12 -2.90 -1.91
CA LEU A 75 5.04 -3.34 -2.79
C LEU A 75 3.87 -2.37 -2.79
N TRP A 76 3.33 -2.03 -1.61
CA TRP A 76 2.11 -1.22 -1.53
C TRP A 76 2.36 0.27 -1.77
N ASN A 77 3.55 0.79 -1.43
CA ASN A 77 3.93 2.15 -1.84
C ASN A 77 4.07 2.25 -3.37
N GLY A 78 4.67 1.24 -4.01
CA GLY A 78 4.77 1.19 -5.47
C GLY A 78 3.39 1.14 -6.14
N ALA A 79 2.46 0.35 -5.61
CA ALA A 79 1.08 0.30 -6.10
C ALA A 79 0.35 1.65 -5.97
N GLU A 80 0.48 2.32 -4.81
CA GLU A 80 -0.12 3.64 -4.57
C GLU A 80 0.47 4.73 -5.51
N ALA A 81 1.78 4.73 -5.72
CA ALA A 81 2.44 5.66 -6.62
C ALA A 81 1.93 5.49 -8.06
N ARG A 82 1.86 4.24 -8.54
CA ARG A 82 1.39 3.92 -9.89
C ARG A 82 -0.08 4.32 -10.12
N GLU A 83 -0.92 4.13 -9.11
CA GLU A 83 -2.32 4.57 -9.17
C GLU A 83 -2.44 6.10 -9.23
N LYS A 84 -1.63 6.82 -8.46
CA LYS A 84 -1.61 8.29 -8.47
C LYS A 84 -1.22 8.85 -9.84
N GLU A 85 -0.20 8.27 -10.49
CA GLU A 85 0.19 8.61 -11.86
C GLU A 85 -0.96 8.42 -12.85
N ARG A 86 -1.68 7.29 -12.74
CA ARG A 86 -2.84 7.00 -13.60
C ARG A 86 -3.94 8.05 -13.43
N ILE A 87 -4.26 8.42 -12.20
CA ILE A 87 -5.30 9.41 -11.89
C ILE A 87 -4.92 10.80 -12.43
N LEU A 88 -3.65 11.21 -12.28
CA LEU A 88 -3.14 12.47 -12.81
C LEU A 88 -3.13 12.48 -14.35
N GLY A 89 -2.69 11.39 -14.98
CA GLY A 89 -2.67 11.26 -16.44
C GLY A 89 -4.06 11.20 -17.08
N LEU A 90 -5.10 10.82 -16.32
CA LEU A 90 -6.50 10.83 -16.77
C LEU A 90 -7.11 12.25 -16.79
N HIS A 91 -6.54 13.22 -16.07
CA HIS A 91 -6.99 14.63 -16.09
C HIS A 91 -6.35 15.46 -17.21
N GLN A 92 -5.48 14.87 -18.03
CA GLN A 92 -4.79 15.55 -19.14
C GLN A 92 -5.26 15.10 -20.54
N LYS A 93 -6.47 14.57 -20.68
CA LYS A 93 -7.11 14.26 -21.96
C LYS A 93 -8.45 14.96 -22.12
#